data_AF-A0A2Z6QV60-F1
#
_entry.id   AF-A0A2Z6QV60-F1
#
_cell.length_a   1.000
_cell.length_b   1.000
_cell.length_c   1.000
_cell.angle_alpha   90.00
_cell.angle_beta   90.00
_cell.angle_gamma   90.00
#
_symmetry.space_group_name_H-M   'P 1'
#
loop_
_entity.id
_entity.type
_entity.pdbx_description
1 polymer ?
#
loop_
_entity_poly.entity_id
_entity_poly.type
_entity_poly.pdbx_seq_one_letter_code
_entity_poly.pdbx_strand_id
1 'polypeptide(L)'
;MAEKLNKKVSIKTAGKLDKKVASKTASKLDKKVASKTSSKLDKKAASKTTAVITTQNLDKAQIKKIFDVFDYNGNGILSLAEIDRAVIEIYPHLAKDKPAIMRAYKAADTSQDGFIDFKEFGRLIDLLHYYNELFKIFKKLDIDNDRRIDFGEFKKGHKLIGINVKSNKELRAKFNEIDTNHGGYILFDEFCIYAAKIKLISDIPQDAPDVPDAQNSQEEKPQDSQNVQEVQEIQEEKL
;
A
#
# COMPACT_ATOMS: atom_id res chain seq x y z
N MET A 1 -36.97 50.01 15.45
CA MET A 1 -36.76 51.36 14.89
C MET A 1 -35.44 51.36 14.13
N ALA A 2 -35.52 51.69 12.83
CA ALA A 2 -34.50 52.18 11.90
C ALA A 2 -33.14 51.45 11.74
N GLU A 3 -32.42 51.48 10.61
CA GLU A 3 -32.68 51.67 9.19
C GLU A 3 -31.35 51.35 8.45
N LYS A 4 -31.46 51.09 7.14
CA LYS A 4 -30.52 50.59 6.12
C LYS A 4 -29.20 51.36 5.93
N LEU A 5 -28.24 50.71 5.22
CA LEU A 5 -27.51 51.15 3.98
C LEU A 5 -26.05 50.65 3.98
N ASN A 6 -25.68 49.57 3.26
CA ASN A 6 -25.32 49.46 1.84
C ASN A 6 -24.01 50.16 1.41
N LYS A 7 -23.03 49.40 0.90
CA LYS A 7 -22.33 49.71 -0.35
C LYS A 7 -21.53 48.50 -0.89
N LYS A 8 -22.07 47.91 -1.96
CA LYS A 8 -21.35 47.12 -2.97
C LYS A 8 -20.39 48.04 -3.74
N VAL A 9 -19.20 47.54 -4.09
CA VAL A 9 -18.43 48.08 -5.21
C VAL A 9 -18.32 46.99 -6.28
N SER A 10 -18.99 47.24 -7.40
CA SER A 10 -18.82 46.56 -8.67
C SER A 10 -17.83 47.36 -9.51
N ILE A 11 -16.89 46.68 -10.16
CA ILE A 11 -16.09 47.29 -11.23
C ILE A 11 -16.32 46.44 -12.48
N LYS A 12 -17.02 47.02 -13.45
CA LYS A 12 -17.10 46.59 -14.85
C LYS A 12 -16.66 47.78 -15.69
N THR A 13 -15.75 47.55 -16.63
CA THR A 13 -15.67 48.11 -18.00
C THR A 13 -14.38 47.54 -18.61
N ALA A 14 -14.42 46.60 -19.57
CA ALA A 14 -14.79 46.75 -21.00
C ALA A 14 -13.73 47.54 -21.81
N GLY A 15 -13.04 46.83 -22.70
CA GLY A 15 -12.14 47.38 -23.73
C GLY A 15 -11.80 46.29 -24.73
N LYS A 16 -12.60 46.21 -25.80
CA LYS A 16 -12.51 45.29 -26.94
C LYS A 16 -11.84 46.04 -28.09
N LEU A 17 -10.89 45.43 -28.81
CA LEU A 17 -10.61 45.76 -30.21
C LEU A 17 -9.80 44.64 -30.91
N ASP A 18 -10.41 44.14 -31.97
CA ASP A 18 -9.97 43.14 -32.93
C ASP A 18 -8.83 43.64 -33.86
N LYS A 19 -7.97 42.72 -34.34
CA LYS A 19 -7.81 42.35 -35.78
C LYS A 19 -6.50 41.60 -36.07
N LYS A 20 -6.64 40.29 -36.31
CA LYS A 20 -6.30 39.57 -37.57
C LYS A 20 -5.12 40.12 -38.41
N VAL A 21 -4.01 39.38 -38.48
CA VAL A 21 -3.31 39.02 -39.74
C VAL A 21 -2.60 37.67 -39.55
N ALA A 22 -2.76 36.79 -40.54
CA ALA A 22 -2.15 35.48 -40.66
C ALA A 22 -0.89 35.54 -41.53
N SER A 23 0.10 34.68 -41.31
CA SER A 23 0.71 33.85 -42.37
C SER A 23 1.86 32.98 -41.86
N LYS A 24 1.70 31.67 -42.07
CA LYS A 24 2.68 30.69 -42.59
C LYS A 24 4.17 30.90 -42.25
N THR A 25 4.73 29.87 -41.61
CA THR A 25 5.90 29.14 -42.14
C THR A 25 5.90 27.71 -41.62
N ALA A 26 6.25 26.79 -42.52
CA ALA A 26 6.33 25.36 -42.32
C ALA A 26 7.80 24.92 -42.44
N SER A 27 8.25 24.05 -41.53
CA SER A 27 9.41 23.15 -41.66
C SER A 27 9.34 22.20 -40.45
N LYS A 28 8.90 20.95 -40.54
CA LYS A 28 9.52 19.74 -41.15
C LYS A 28 10.77 19.27 -40.37
N LEU A 29 10.89 17.93 -40.25
CA LEU A 29 11.79 17.08 -39.45
C LEU A 29 11.25 16.66 -38.07
N ASP A 30 11.10 15.39 -37.68
CA ASP A 30 11.10 14.11 -38.39
C ASP A 30 10.33 13.06 -37.55
N LYS A 31 9.43 12.32 -38.21
CA LYS A 31 8.73 11.13 -37.68
C LYS A 31 9.55 9.89 -38.03
N LYS A 32 10.18 9.26 -37.04
CA LYS A 32 10.66 7.86 -37.06
C LYS A 32 11.07 7.58 -35.61
N VAL A 33 10.21 7.05 -34.75
CA VAL A 33 10.07 5.61 -34.47
C VAL A 33 8.65 5.35 -33.94
N ALA A 34 7.69 5.16 -34.84
CA ALA A 34 6.34 4.69 -34.50
C ALA A 34 5.75 3.97 -35.71
N SER A 35 6.36 2.86 -36.14
CA SER A 35 5.76 1.91 -37.09
C SER A 35 6.67 0.71 -37.33
N LYS A 36 6.34 -0.44 -36.73
CA LYS A 36 6.67 -1.85 -37.05
C LYS A 36 6.64 -2.59 -35.71
N THR A 37 5.50 -3.04 -35.23
CA THR A 37 4.88 -4.30 -35.67
C THR A 37 3.37 -4.28 -35.43
N SER A 38 2.60 -3.99 -36.47
CA SER A 38 1.17 -4.29 -36.54
C SER A 38 0.98 -5.50 -37.45
N SER A 39 0.96 -6.69 -36.87
CA SER A 39 0.45 -7.91 -37.52
C SER A 39 -0.54 -8.59 -36.59
N LYS A 40 -1.82 -8.24 -36.80
CA LYS A 40 -2.97 -9.15 -36.88
C LYS A 40 -3.13 -10.17 -35.73
N LEU A 41 -3.95 -9.80 -34.75
CA LEU A 41 -4.74 -10.75 -33.96
C LEU A 41 -6.22 -10.36 -34.10
N ASP A 42 -7.00 -11.34 -34.52
CA ASP A 42 -8.35 -11.20 -35.02
C ASP A 42 -9.36 -10.75 -33.96
N LYS A 43 -10.23 -9.81 -34.33
CA LYS A 43 -11.43 -9.44 -33.57
C LYS A 43 -12.50 -10.52 -33.72
N LYS A 44 -12.42 -11.60 -32.94
CA LYS A 44 -13.58 -12.49 -32.69
C LYS A 44 -13.38 -13.38 -31.46
N ALA A 45 -13.58 -12.83 -30.26
CA ALA A 45 -14.04 -13.54 -29.07
C ALA A 45 -14.22 -12.53 -27.91
N ALA A 46 -15.34 -11.81 -27.90
CA ALA A 46 -15.81 -11.19 -26.67
C ALA A 46 -16.39 -12.30 -25.78
N SER A 47 -15.57 -12.86 -24.88
CA SER A 47 -15.92 -13.55 -23.63
C SER A 47 -14.75 -14.46 -23.22
N LYS A 48 -14.33 -14.35 -21.94
CA LYS A 48 -13.45 -15.23 -21.13
C LYS A 48 -12.07 -14.65 -20.73
N THR A 49 -11.96 -14.40 -19.42
CA THR A 49 -10.78 -14.49 -18.55
C THR A 49 -9.64 -13.50 -18.78
N THR A 50 -9.61 -12.41 -18.01
CA THR A 50 -8.40 -11.64 -17.74
C THR A 50 -7.36 -12.59 -17.16
N ALA A 51 -6.30 -12.90 -17.93
CA ALA A 51 -5.23 -13.76 -17.46
C ALA A 51 -4.61 -13.13 -16.20
N VAL A 52 -4.78 -13.79 -15.05
CA VAL A 52 -4.14 -13.40 -13.81
C VAL A 52 -2.64 -13.60 -14.01
N ILE A 53 -1.90 -12.52 -14.15
CA ILE A 53 -0.44 -12.56 -14.25
C ILE A 53 0.08 -12.89 -12.84
N THR A 54 0.47 -14.13 -12.62
CA THR A 54 1.19 -14.62 -11.42
C THR A 54 2.60 -15.03 -11.83
N THR A 55 3.59 -14.91 -10.96
CA THR A 55 4.99 -15.20 -11.31
C THR A 55 5.28 -16.68 -11.56
N GLN A 56 4.43 -17.56 -11.02
CA GLN A 56 4.55 -19.03 -11.05
C GLN A 56 4.81 -19.65 -12.44
N ASN A 57 4.37 -18.99 -13.52
CA ASN A 57 4.51 -19.49 -14.90
C ASN A 57 5.29 -18.54 -15.82
N LEU A 58 6.05 -17.59 -15.26
CA LEU A 58 6.75 -16.57 -16.04
C LEU A 58 8.25 -16.75 -15.96
N ASP A 59 8.91 -16.66 -17.11
CA ASP A 59 10.36 -16.59 -17.15
C ASP A 59 10.88 -15.21 -16.69
N LYS A 60 12.17 -15.14 -16.40
CA LYS A 60 12.81 -13.90 -15.93
C LYS A 60 12.64 -12.73 -16.91
N ALA A 61 12.59 -12.98 -18.21
CA ALA A 61 12.42 -11.93 -19.22
C ALA A 61 10.97 -11.41 -19.26
N GLN A 62 9.99 -12.28 -19.02
CA GLN A 62 8.59 -11.90 -18.87
C GLN A 62 8.38 -11.10 -17.58
N ILE A 63 8.96 -11.55 -16.46
CA ILE A 63 8.92 -10.79 -15.19
C ILE A 63 9.58 -9.42 -15.37
N LYS A 64 10.71 -9.34 -16.08
CA LYS A 64 11.37 -8.07 -16.42
C LYS A 64 10.47 -7.15 -17.23
N LYS A 65 9.77 -7.65 -18.24
CA LYS A 65 8.81 -6.84 -19.01
C LYS A 65 7.70 -6.28 -18.15
N ILE A 66 7.21 -7.02 -17.15
CA ILE A 66 6.17 -6.51 -16.24
C ILE A 66 6.78 -5.47 -15.30
N PHE A 67 7.98 -5.73 -14.76
CA PHE A 67 8.72 -4.75 -13.96
C PHE A 67 8.87 -3.43 -14.71
N ASP A 68 9.26 -3.47 -15.98
CA ASP A 68 9.43 -2.26 -16.81
C ASP A 68 8.10 -1.52 -17.07
N VAL A 69 6.94 -2.17 -16.92
CA VAL A 69 5.63 -1.48 -16.95
C VAL A 69 5.33 -0.80 -15.60
N PHE A 70 5.77 -1.39 -14.49
CA PHE A 70 5.65 -0.78 -13.17
C PHE A 70 6.61 0.41 -13.02
N ASP A 71 7.84 0.29 -13.51
CA ASP A 71 8.91 1.29 -13.43
C ASP A 71 8.70 2.43 -14.43
N TYR A 72 7.76 3.33 -14.11
CA TYR A 72 7.35 4.41 -15.01
C TYR A 72 8.49 5.40 -15.31
N ASN A 73 9.36 5.64 -14.33
CA ASN A 73 10.45 6.60 -14.45
C ASN A 73 11.76 5.96 -14.97
N GLY A 74 11.89 4.63 -14.95
CA GLY A 74 13.01 3.88 -15.49
C GLY A 74 14.26 3.85 -14.61
N ASN A 75 14.13 4.08 -13.30
CA ASN A 75 15.27 4.12 -12.36
C ASN A 75 15.66 2.73 -11.83
N GLY A 76 14.92 1.67 -12.18
CA GLY A 76 15.21 0.30 -11.78
C GLY A 76 14.70 -0.09 -10.38
N ILE A 77 13.91 0.77 -9.72
CA ILE A 77 13.29 0.53 -8.41
C ILE A 77 11.85 1.03 -8.42
N LEU A 78 10.96 0.41 -7.66
CA LEU A 78 9.54 0.81 -7.65
C LEU A 78 9.18 1.50 -6.35
N SER A 79 8.66 2.72 -6.46
CA SER A 79 8.00 3.40 -5.35
C SER A 79 6.58 2.85 -5.12
N LEU A 80 6.02 3.09 -3.92
CA LEU A 80 4.62 2.74 -3.65
C LEU A 80 3.63 3.39 -4.64
N ALA A 81 3.92 4.62 -5.10
CA ALA A 81 3.06 5.31 -6.07
C ALA A 81 3.07 4.64 -7.45
N GLU A 82 4.22 4.14 -7.90
CA GLU A 82 4.36 3.38 -9.14
C GLU A 82 3.64 2.04 -9.05
N ILE A 83 3.79 1.34 -7.92
CA ILE A 83 3.06 0.09 -7.64
C ILE A 83 1.56 0.34 -7.66
N ASP A 84 1.08 1.36 -6.94
CA ASP A 84 -0.35 1.66 -6.84
C ASP A 84 -0.97 1.96 -8.21
N ARG A 85 -0.26 2.75 -9.03
CA ARG A 85 -0.65 3.05 -10.40
C ARG A 85 -0.67 1.80 -11.28
N ALA A 86 0.40 1.02 -11.27
CA ALA A 86 0.51 -0.18 -12.10
C ALA A 86 -0.53 -1.24 -11.72
N VAL A 87 -0.86 -1.39 -10.44
CA VAL A 87 -1.94 -2.28 -9.98
C VAL A 87 -3.30 -1.85 -10.53
N ILE A 88 -3.59 -0.55 -10.60
CA ILE A 88 -4.82 -0.03 -11.23
C ILE A 88 -4.88 -0.41 -12.72
N GLU A 89 -3.76 -0.28 -13.42
CA GLU A 89 -3.69 -0.49 -14.88
C GLU A 89 -3.68 -1.98 -15.26
N ILE A 90 -2.92 -2.81 -14.54
CA ILE A 90 -2.66 -4.22 -14.89
C ILE A 90 -3.56 -5.19 -14.11
N TYR A 91 -3.87 -4.88 -12.85
CA TYR A 91 -4.65 -5.73 -11.95
C TYR A 91 -5.86 -4.98 -11.36
N PRO A 92 -6.79 -4.46 -12.17
CA PRO A 92 -7.88 -3.61 -11.71
C PRO A 92 -8.80 -4.29 -10.67
N HIS A 93 -8.80 -5.62 -10.61
CA HIS A 93 -9.52 -6.39 -9.60
C HIS A 93 -8.89 -6.35 -8.20
N LEU A 94 -7.57 -6.07 -8.10
CA LEU A 94 -6.83 -5.91 -6.84
C LEU A 94 -6.80 -4.44 -6.38
N ALA A 95 -6.95 -3.51 -7.32
CA ALA A 95 -6.78 -2.07 -7.11
C ALA A 95 -7.71 -1.43 -6.06
N LYS A 96 -8.84 -2.07 -5.76
CA LYS A 96 -9.84 -1.55 -4.80
C LYS A 96 -9.42 -1.73 -3.36
N ASP A 97 -8.58 -2.73 -3.08
CA ASP A 97 -8.26 -3.17 -1.74
C ASP A 97 -6.91 -2.59 -1.31
N LYS A 98 -6.87 -1.26 -1.12
CA LYS A 98 -5.64 -0.51 -0.77
C LYS A 98 -4.89 -1.07 0.45
N PRO A 99 -5.55 -1.51 1.54
CA PRO A 99 -4.83 -2.14 2.65
C PRO A 99 -4.06 -3.40 2.24
N ALA A 100 -4.61 -4.22 1.32
CA ALA A 100 -3.93 -5.40 0.80
C ALA A 100 -2.69 -5.03 -0.02
N ILE A 101 -2.79 -3.99 -0.86
CA ILE A 101 -1.65 -3.49 -1.65
C ILE A 101 -0.54 -2.99 -0.73
N MET A 102 -0.90 -2.18 0.28
CA MET A 102 0.06 -1.66 1.25
C MET A 102 0.74 -2.78 2.03
N ARG A 103 -0.02 -3.80 2.44
CA ARG A 103 0.54 -4.96 3.15
C ARG A 103 1.48 -5.79 2.27
N ALA A 104 1.12 -5.98 1.00
CA ALA A 104 1.95 -6.66 0.00
C ALA A 104 3.27 -5.92 -0.22
N TYR A 105 3.22 -4.60 -0.41
CA TYR A 105 4.39 -3.75 -0.56
C TYR A 105 5.32 -3.86 0.66
N LYS A 106 4.81 -3.65 1.87
CA LYS A 106 5.61 -3.76 3.11
C LYS A 106 6.25 -5.15 3.30
N ALA A 107 5.57 -6.22 2.88
CA ALA A 107 6.07 -7.58 3.00
C ALA A 107 7.01 -8.00 1.85
N ALA A 108 7.02 -7.25 0.75
CA ALA A 108 7.92 -7.45 -0.38
C ALA A 108 9.23 -6.67 -0.22
N ASP A 109 9.20 -5.50 0.42
CA ASP A 109 10.36 -4.68 0.77
C ASP A 109 11.16 -5.34 1.90
N THR A 110 11.96 -6.33 1.52
CA THR A 110 12.81 -7.09 2.45
C THR A 110 14.08 -6.32 2.82
N SER A 111 14.51 -5.42 1.93
CA SER A 111 15.64 -4.53 2.16
C SER A 111 15.33 -3.40 3.16
N GLN A 112 14.05 -3.08 3.35
CA GLN A 112 13.52 -1.99 4.19
C GLN A 112 14.02 -0.61 3.75
N ASP A 113 14.28 -0.43 2.45
CA ASP A 113 14.72 0.84 1.88
C ASP A 113 13.56 1.73 1.39
N GLY A 114 12.32 1.22 1.47
CA GLY A 114 11.12 1.93 1.01
C GLY A 114 10.89 1.82 -0.49
N PHE A 115 11.62 0.96 -1.21
CA PHE A 115 11.44 0.68 -2.62
C PHE A 115 11.37 -0.83 -2.87
N ILE A 116 10.92 -1.22 -4.07
CA ILE A 116 10.96 -2.61 -4.51
C ILE A 116 11.93 -2.73 -5.68
N ASP A 117 13.00 -3.48 -5.48
CA ASP A 117 13.95 -3.78 -6.55
C ASP A 117 13.48 -4.96 -7.42
N PHE A 118 14.22 -5.27 -8.49
CA PHE A 118 13.86 -6.37 -9.39
C PHE A 118 13.89 -7.75 -8.72
N LYS A 119 14.71 -7.95 -7.67
CA LYS A 119 14.79 -9.23 -6.93
C LYS A 119 13.56 -9.42 -6.05
N GLU A 120 13.04 -8.33 -5.48
CA GLU A 120 11.84 -8.31 -4.64
C GLU A 120 10.54 -8.31 -5.46
N PHE A 121 10.59 -7.85 -6.71
CA PHE A 121 9.40 -7.71 -7.55
C PHE A 121 8.60 -9.01 -7.76
N GLY A 122 9.28 -10.14 -7.93
CA GLY A 122 8.58 -11.43 -8.09
C GLY A 122 7.69 -11.73 -6.87
N ARG A 123 8.27 -11.50 -5.68
CA ARG A 123 7.58 -11.64 -4.40
C ARG A 123 6.44 -10.63 -4.26
N LEU A 124 6.60 -9.39 -4.69
CA LEU A 124 5.53 -8.39 -4.70
C LEU A 124 4.28 -8.88 -5.45
N ILE A 125 4.46 -9.42 -6.67
CA ILE A 125 3.34 -9.90 -7.48
C ILE A 125 2.58 -11.01 -6.77
N ASP A 126 3.27 -11.99 -6.19
CA ASP A 126 2.61 -13.08 -5.48
C ASP A 126 1.89 -12.59 -4.21
N LEU A 127 2.52 -11.68 -3.47
CA LEU A 127 1.94 -11.07 -2.27
C LEU A 127 0.72 -10.20 -2.58
N LEU A 128 0.69 -9.51 -3.71
CA LEU A 128 -0.47 -8.73 -4.14
C LEU A 128 -1.71 -9.63 -4.25
N HIS A 129 -1.59 -10.81 -4.85
CA HIS A 129 -2.69 -11.77 -4.94
C HIS A 129 -3.05 -12.34 -3.58
N TYR A 130 -2.03 -12.78 -2.82
CA TYR A 130 -2.21 -13.38 -1.49
C TYR A 130 -2.97 -12.47 -0.53
N TYR A 131 -2.50 -11.23 -0.33
CA TYR A 131 -3.14 -10.30 0.59
C TYR A 131 -4.51 -9.83 0.10
N ASN A 132 -4.75 -9.78 -1.20
CA ASN A 132 -6.09 -9.49 -1.72
C ASN A 132 -7.08 -10.61 -1.39
N GLU A 133 -6.69 -11.88 -1.51
CA GLU A 133 -7.55 -12.99 -1.09
C GLU A 133 -7.82 -12.97 0.42
N LEU A 134 -6.81 -12.68 1.24
CA LEU A 134 -7.02 -12.47 2.68
C LEU A 134 -7.98 -11.31 2.95
N PHE A 135 -7.82 -10.19 2.26
CA PHE A 135 -8.68 -9.02 2.46
C PHE A 135 -10.13 -9.29 2.04
N LYS A 136 -10.37 -10.18 1.07
CA LYS A 136 -11.72 -10.67 0.75
C LYS A 136 -12.35 -11.48 1.88
N ILE A 137 -11.56 -12.24 2.64
CA ILE A 137 -12.04 -12.95 3.84
C ILE A 137 -12.29 -11.95 4.95
N PHE A 138 -11.36 -11.02 5.19
CA PHE A 138 -11.48 -9.95 6.17
C PHE A 138 -12.78 -9.15 5.98
N LYS A 139 -13.08 -8.70 4.76
CA LYS A 139 -14.34 -8.00 4.41
C LYS A 139 -15.62 -8.83 4.62
N LYS A 140 -15.53 -10.16 4.71
CA LYS A 140 -16.71 -10.99 5.05
C LYS A 140 -16.92 -11.09 6.55
N LEU A 141 -15.88 -10.84 7.33
CA LEU A 141 -15.93 -10.82 8.80
C LEU A 141 -16.35 -9.44 9.31
N ASP A 142 -15.77 -8.38 8.73
CA ASP A 142 -16.12 -6.96 8.95
C ASP A 142 -17.48 -6.67 8.30
N ILE A 143 -18.55 -6.72 9.10
CA ILE A 143 -19.94 -6.65 8.64
C ILE A 143 -20.35 -5.19 8.42
N ASP A 144 -19.92 -4.29 9.31
CA ASP A 144 -20.27 -2.88 9.23
C ASP A 144 -19.30 -2.04 8.38
N ASN A 145 -18.20 -2.63 7.91
CA ASN A 145 -17.16 -2.05 7.06
C ASN A 145 -16.38 -0.91 7.74
N ASP A 146 -16.19 -0.97 9.06
CA ASP A 146 -15.38 -0.01 9.80
C ASP A 146 -13.85 -0.26 9.66
N ARG A 147 -13.48 -1.33 8.94
CA ARG A 147 -12.11 -1.82 8.68
C ARG A 147 -11.45 -2.47 9.89
N ARG A 148 -12.24 -2.89 10.86
CA ARG A 148 -11.83 -3.64 12.05
C ARG A 148 -12.78 -4.81 12.19
N ILE A 149 -12.41 -5.80 12.99
CA ILE A 149 -13.31 -6.90 13.32
C ILE A 149 -13.49 -6.87 14.83
N ASP A 150 -14.70 -6.52 15.26
CA ASP A 150 -15.05 -6.60 16.67
C ASP A 150 -15.33 -8.04 17.12
N PHE A 151 -15.49 -8.25 18.43
CA PHE A 151 -15.75 -9.59 18.95
C PHE A 151 -17.07 -10.20 18.48
N GLY A 152 -18.10 -9.38 18.27
CA GLY A 152 -19.41 -9.81 17.77
C GLY A 152 -19.36 -10.27 16.31
N GLU A 153 -18.62 -9.55 15.48
CA GLU A 153 -18.32 -9.87 14.09
C GLU A 153 -17.47 -11.13 13.97
N PHE A 154 -16.36 -11.19 14.72
CA PHE A 154 -15.54 -12.40 14.84
C PHE A 154 -16.39 -13.61 15.24
N LYS A 155 -17.26 -13.46 16.23
CA LYS A 155 -18.15 -14.54 16.69
C LYS A 155 -19.15 -14.99 15.62
N LYS A 156 -19.59 -14.13 14.70
CA LYS A 156 -20.44 -14.53 13.58
C LYS A 156 -19.64 -15.25 12.49
N GLY A 157 -18.38 -14.86 12.30
CA GLY A 157 -17.54 -15.28 11.19
C GLY A 157 -16.45 -16.31 11.49
N HIS A 158 -16.23 -16.71 12.75
CA HIS A 158 -15.06 -17.50 13.18
C HIS A 158 -14.84 -18.79 12.38
N LYS A 159 -15.90 -19.41 11.86
CA LYS A 159 -15.81 -20.63 11.04
C LYS A 159 -15.17 -20.38 9.67
N LEU A 160 -15.28 -19.17 9.12
CA LEU A 160 -14.68 -18.80 7.83
C LEU A 160 -13.15 -18.83 7.87
N ILE A 161 -12.58 -18.72 9.07
CA ILE A 161 -11.13 -18.70 9.29
C ILE A 161 -10.62 -19.98 9.97
N GLY A 162 -11.40 -21.07 9.89
CA GLY A 162 -11.00 -22.38 10.39
C GLY A 162 -11.13 -22.59 11.90
N ILE A 163 -11.70 -21.63 12.64
CA ILE A 163 -11.91 -21.76 14.08
C ILE A 163 -13.23 -22.51 14.30
N ASN A 164 -13.18 -23.72 14.87
CA ASN A 164 -14.36 -24.54 15.12
C ASN A 164 -14.64 -24.77 16.62
N VAL A 165 -14.76 -23.67 17.37
CA VAL A 165 -15.15 -23.69 18.79
C VAL A 165 -16.57 -23.16 18.97
N LYS A 166 -17.27 -23.60 20.01
CA LYS A 166 -18.68 -23.21 20.27
C LYS A 166 -18.85 -22.33 21.50
N SER A 167 -17.93 -22.40 22.46
CA SER A 167 -18.03 -21.63 23.70
C SER A 167 -17.65 -20.17 23.48
N ASN A 168 -18.45 -19.24 24.02
CA ASN A 168 -18.09 -17.82 24.04
C ASN A 168 -16.74 -17.57 24.71
N LYS A 169 -16.40 -18.35 25.75
CA LYS A 169 -15.13 -18.22 26.46
C LYS A 169 -13.95 -18.60 25.55
N GLU A 170 -14.09 -19.68 24.79
CA GLU A 170 -13.07 -20.14 23.83
C GLU A 170 -12.95 -19.19 22.63
N LEU A 171 -14.08 -18.69 22.11
CA LEU A 171 -14.09 -17.67 21.07
C LEU A 171 -13.37 -16.40 21.55
N ARG A 172 -13.62 -15.97 22.79
CA ARG A 172 -12.94 -14.79 23.35
C ARG A 172 -11.44 -15.02 23.50
N ALA A 173 -11.04 -16.22 23.94
CA ALA A 173 -9.62 -16.58 24.01
C ALA A 173 -8.96 -16.54 22.62
N LYS A 174 -9.64 -17.07 21.58
CA LYS A 174 -9.13 -17.03 20.20
C LYS A 174 -9.08 -15.61 19.62
N PHE A 175 -10.09 -14.79 19.91
CA PHE A 175 -10.08 -13.38 19.52
C PHE A 175 -8.88 -12.64 20.12
N ASN A 176 -8.66 -12.79 21.43
CA ASN A 176 -7.54 -12.16 22.12
C ASN A 176 -6.16 -12.72 21.68
N GLU A 177 -6.10 -13.94 21.15
CA GLU A 177 -4.86 -14.49 20.55
C GLU A 177 -4.51 -13.76 19.24
N ILE A 178 -5.52 -13.27 18.51
CA ILE A 178 -5.34 -12.58 17.23
C ILE A 178 -5.12 -11.07 17.47
N ASP A 179 -5.86 -10.46 18.39
CA ASP A 179 -5.72 -9.06 18.84
C ASP A 179 -4.46 -8.89 19.71
N THR A 180 -3.30 -8.84 19.05
CA THR A 180 -1.98 -8.81 19.70
C THR A 180 -1.64 -7.44 20.26
N ASN A 181 -2.19 -6.36 19.69
CA ASN A 181 -2.02 -5.01 20.24
C ASN A 181 -3.00 -4.71 21.38
N HIS A 182 -3.95 -5.62 21.66
CA HIS A 182 -4.96 -5.50 22.71
C HIS A 182 -5.86 -4.27 22.55
N GLY A 183 -6.10 -3.85 21.32
CA GLY A 183 -6.96 -2.73 20.96
C GLY A 183 -8.45 -3.04 21.12
N GLY A 184 -8.82 -4.30 21.33
CA GLY A 184 -10.20 -4.77 21.45
C GLY A 184 -10.87 -5.06 20.11
N TYR A 185 -10.12 -4.99 19.01
CA TYR A 185 -10.56 -5.22 17.65
C TYR A 185 -9.41 -5.86 16.86
N ILE A 186 -9.73 -6.77 15.94
CA ILE A 186 -8.73 -7.36 15.05
C ILE A 186 -8.56 -6.45 13.83
N LEU A 187 -7.35 -5.93 13.64
CA LEU A 187 -6.97 -5.19 12.45
C LEU A 187 -6.55 -6.14 11.31
N PHE A 188 -6.49 -5.61 10.09
CA PHE A 188 -6.10 -6.43 8.94
C PHE A 188 -4.69 -7.02 9.07
N ASP A 189 -3.74 -6.28 9.66
CA ASP A 189 -2.37 -6.77 9.87
C ASP A 189 -2.32 -7.96 10.84
N GLU A 190 -3.06 -7.89 11.94
CA GLU A 190 -3.23 -8.98 12.92
C GLU A 190 -3.91 -10.19 12.30
N PHE A 191 -4.97 -9.95 11.52
CA PHE A 191 -5.64 -11.00 10.75
C PHE A 191 -4.68 -11.70 9.78
N CYS A 192 -3.83 -10.95 9.06
CA CYS A 192 -2.84 -11.50 8.16
C CYS A 192 -1.81 -12.38 8.87
N ILE A 193 -1.30 -11.93 10.03
CA ILE A 193 -0.35 -12.71 10.84
C ILE A 193 -1.00 -14.03 11.27
N TYR A 194 -2.23 -13.96 11.79
CA TYR A 194 -2.96 -15.16 12.16
C TYR A 194 -3.22 -16.10 10.98
N ALA A 195 -3.67 -15.55 9.85
CA ALA A 195 -3.96 -16.31 8.64
C ALA A 195 -2.71 -17.03 8.09
N ALA A 196 -1.55 -16.38 8.14
CA ALA A 196 -0.28 -16.99 7.78
C ALA A 196 0.10 -18.11 8.76
N LYS A 197 -0.03 -17.89 10.07
CA LYS A 197 0.25 -18.88 11.13
C LYS A 197 -0.53 -20.18 10.94
N ILE A 198 -1.80 -20.09 10.54
CA ILE A 198 -2.65 -21.28 10.31
C ILE A 198 -2.65 -21.77 8.86
N LYS A 199 -1.88 -21.12 7.96
CA LYS A 199 -1.88 -21.39 6.51
C LYS A 199 -3.28 -21.37 5.92
N LEU A 200 -4.06 -20.35 6.26
CA LEU A 200 -5.46 -20.18 5.84
C LEU A 200 -5.61 -20.26 4.32
N ILE A 201 -4.60 -19.75 3.60
CA ILE A 201 -4.42 -19.92 2.16
C ILE A 201 -3.09 -20.63 1.98
N SER A 202 -3.08 -21.75 1.24
CA SER A 202 -1.93 -22.66 1.10
C SER A 202 -0.73 -22.04 0.38
N ASP A 203 -0.98 -21.04 -0.46
CA ASP A 203 0.01 -20.52 -1.40
C ASP A 203 0.76 -19.31 -0.81
N ILE A 204 1.37 -19.51 0.37
CA ILE A 204 2.25 -18.51 0.98
C ILE A 204 3.59 -18.56 0.23
N PRO A 205 4.10 -17.44 -0.34
CA PRO A 205 5.48 -17.38 -0.81
C PRO A 205 6.42 -17.69 0.36
N GLN A 206 7.22 -18.77 0.26
CA GLN A 206 7.96 -19.44 1.35
C GLN A 206 8.87 -18.52 2.19
N ASP A 207 9.15 -17.31 1.72
CA ASP A 207 10.09 -16.37 2.34
C ASP A 207 9.41 -15.18 3.01
N ALA A 208 8.20 -15.30 3.58
CA ALA A 208 7.58 -14.19 4.30
C ALA A 208 8.18 -14.00 5.69
N PRO A 209 9.09 -13.02 5.91
CA PRO A 209 9.45 -12.66 7.26
C PRO A 209 8.22 -12.11 7.97
N ASP A 210 8.03 -12.56 9.21
CA ASP A 210 7.21 -11.85 10.17
C ASP A 210 7.72 -10.41 10.21
N VAL A 211 6.87 -9.47 9.80
CA VAL A 211 7.15 -8.04 9.94
C VAL A 211 6.62 -7.67 11.33
N PRO A 212 7.46 -7.57 12.38
CA PRO A 212 7.03 -6.95 13.61
C PRO A 212 6.73 -5.47 13.33
N ASP A 213 5.61 -5.01 13.86
CA ASP A 213 5.10 -3.66 13.70
C ASP A 213 6.16 -2.63 14.13
N ALA A 214 6.63 -1.82 13.18
CA ALA A 214 7.52 -0.70 13.46
C ALA A 214 6.70 0.49 13.98
N GLN A 215 6.33 0.42 15.26
CA GLN A 215 5.98 1.60 16.05
C GLN A 215 6.89 1.66 17.27
N ASN A 216 8.07 2.26 17.11
CA ASN A 216 8.71 3.02 18.17
C ASN A 216 9.56 4.15 17.58
N SER A 217 8.91 5.26 17.25
CA SER A 217 9.58 6.55 17.12
C SER A 217 9.50 7.23 18.48
N GLN A 218 10.57 7.17 19.25
CA GLN A 218 10.85 8.18 20.27
C GLN A 218 12.14 8.89 19.91
N GLU A 219 11.99 10.21 19.80
CA GLU A 219 13.02 11.20 19.58
C GLU A 219 14.00 11.20 20.75
N GLU A 220 15.30 11.12 20.48
CA GLU A 220 16.30 11.73 21.35
C GLU A 220 16.95 12.89 20.60
N LYS A 221 16.61 14.12 21.03
CA LYS A 221 17.41 15.31 20.78
C LYS A 221 18.45 15.47 21.90
N PRO A 222 19.62 16.06 21.59
CA PRO A 222 20.75 16.14 22.52
C PRO A 222 20.50 17.21 23.59
N GLN A 223 20.82 16.89 24.85
CA GLN A 223 20.99 17.90 25.91
C GLN A 223 22.45 17.96 26.33
N ASP A 224 23.07 19.03 25.86
CA ASP A 224 24.31 19.61 26.35
C ASP A 224 23.95 20.52 27.54
N SER A 225 24.55 20.32 28.71
CA SER A 225 24.53 21.29 29.82
C SER A 225 25.70 21.02 30.75
N GLN A 226 26.72 21.87 30.58
CA GLN A 226 27.80 22.13 31.51
C GLN A 226 27.24 22.54 32.88
N ASN A 227 27.84 22.05 33.97
CA ASN A 227 28.04 22.90 35.14
C ASN A 227 29.32 22.52 35.88
N VAL A 228 30.05 23.55 36.30
CA VAL A 228 31.39 23.55 36.88
C VAL A 228 31.28 24.04 38.34
N GLN A 229 32.31 23.74 39.16
CA GLN A 229 32.65 24.32 40.48
C GLN A 229 31.98 23.60 41.68
N GLU A 230 32.61 23.35 42.85
CA GLU A 230 33.78 23.92 43.56
C GLU A 230 34.14 22.94 44.72
N VAL A 231 35.39 22.51 44.92
CA VAL A 231 36.40 22.92 45.96
C VAL A 231 36.20 22.38 47.40
N GLN A 232 37.32 21.82 47.94
CA GLN A 232 37.68 21.44 49.34
C GLN A 232 36.97 20.19 49.92
N GLU A 233 37.62 19.24 50.59
CA GLU A 233 38.58 19.37 51.70
C GLU A 233 39.36 18.05 51.91
N ILE A 234 40.64 18.14 52.30
CA ILE A 234 41.53 17.01 52.62
C ILE A 234 41.43 16.72 54.12
N GLN A 235 41.08 15.50 54.52
CA GLN A 235 41.37 14.98 55.86
C GLN A 235 41.79 13.50 55.83
N GLU A 236 43.06 13.30 56.23
CA GLU A 236 43.63 12.24 57.07
C GLU A 236 43.22 10.77 56.86
N GLU A 237 44.16 9.97 56.33
CA GLU A 237 44.34 8.58 56.77
C GLU A 237 45.80 8.29 57.17
N LYS A 238 45.97 8.16 58.49
CA LYS A 238 46.82 7.27 59.27
C LYS A 238 48.04 6.56 58.64
N LEU A 239 49.12 6.75 59.40
CA LEU A 239 50.35 5.95 59.60
C LEU A 239 51.47 6.07 58.57
#